data_AF-A0A3C0SYK4-F1
#
_entry.id   AF-A0A3C0SYK4-F1
#
_cell.length_a   1.000
_cell.length_b   1.000
_cell.length_c   1.000
_cell.angle_alpha   90.00
_cell.angle_beta   90.00
_cell.angle_gamma   90.00
#
_symmetry.space_group_name_H-M   'P 1'
#
loop_
_entity.id
_entity.type
_entity.pdbx_description
1 polymer ?
#
loop_
_entity_poly.entity_id
_entity_poly.type
_entity_poly.pdbx_seq_one_letter_code
_entity_poly.pdbx_strand_id
1 'polypeptide(L)'
;MNDSPDLLSGISTEAKKETEQLKAEAQKNNVSKLASVQMLKTRLIEESRVKGEKQAAQIRKSGESSLAVELRRIAFKREERLYSQILKGVRRQFSEFSESPRTNDVLVGWIVEGAIGLGIEHVVIHASAGTLPSLTPSLLKKAEQVVADLIGKDVSFSCVKDELMNGEGLLLKDHTGRLVYDNRIEARLQRYDHHIRGIIAREFLQE
;
A
#
# COMPACT_ATOMS: atom_id res chain seq x y z
N MET A 1 -104.46 -1.68 -31.71
CA MET A 1 -103.16 -1.30 -31.12
C MET A 1 -103.45 -0.62 -29.80
N ASN A 2 -103.66 -1.40 -28.74
CA ASN A 2 -103.76 -0.89 -27.37
C ASN A 2 -102.56 -1.49 -26.64
N ASP A 3 -101.41 -0.85 -26.77
CA ASP A 3 -100.29 -1.13 -25.88
C ASP A 3 -100.77 -0.79 -24.47
N SER A 4 -100.95 -1.84 -23.67
CA SER A 4 -101.65 -1.76 -22.39
C SER A 4 -100.79 -0.98 -21.40
N PRO A 5 -101.34 0.01 -20.67
CA PRO A 5 -100.59 0.82 -19.70
C PRO A 5 -99.86 0.01 -18.62
N ASP A 6 -100.26 -1.25 -18.40
CA ASP A 6 -99.56 -2.22 -17.54
C ASP A 6 -98.20 -2.69 -18.07
N LEU A 7 -98.02 -2.83 -19.39
CA LEU A 7 -96.72 -3.21 -19.99
C LEU A 7 -95.70 -2.09 -19.83
N LEU A 8 -96.13 -0.84 -20.05
CA LEU A 8 -95.29 0.34 -19.86
C LEU A 8 -94.94 0.56 -18.38
N SER A 9 -95.87 0.25 -17.46
CA SER A 9 -95.62 0.33 -16.02
C SER A 9 -94.61 -0.73 -15.56
N GLY A 10 -94.73 -1.96 -16.06
CA GLY A 10 -93.81 -3.08 -15.78
C GLY A 10 -92.39 -2.84 -16.29
N ILE A 11 -92.24 -2.32 -17.51
CA ILE A 11 -90.92 -1.94 -18.06
C ILE A 11 -90.30 -0.81 -17.23
N SER A 12 -91.12 0.15 -16.77
CA SER A 12 -90.63 1.26 -15.92
C SER A 12 -90.16 0.79 -14.55
N THR A 13 -90.87 -0.15 -13.91
CA THR A 13 -90.46 -0.72 -12.62
C THR A 13 -89.24 -1.62 -12.76
N GLU A 14 -89.14 -2.42 -13.81
CA GLU A 14 -87.96 -3.25 -14.11
C GLU A 14 -86.72 -2.39 -14.37
N ALA A 15 -86.84 -1.35 -15.21
CA ALA A 15 -85.75 -0.40 -15.47
C ALA A 15 -85.32 0.38 -14.19
N LYS A 16 -86.26 0.72 -13.31
CA LYS A 16 -85.95 1.32 -12.00
C LYS A 16 -85.20 0.36 -11.09
N LYS A 17 -85.59 -0.91 -11.07
CA LYS A 17 -84.92 -1.94 -10.26
C LYS A 17 -83.51 -2.22 -10.77
N GLU A 18 -83.35 -2.32 -12.09
CA GLU A 18 -82.06 -2.55 -12.74
C GLU A 18 -81.11 -1.35 -12.56
N THR A 19 -81.61 -0.11 -12.67
CA THR A 19 -80.81 1.10 -12.40
C THR A 19 -80.37 1.22 -10.95
N GLU A 20 -81.23 0.87 -9.99
CA GLU A 20 -80.84 0.84 -8.56
C GLU A 20 -79.82 -0.28 -8.27
N GLN A 21 -79.93 -1.45 -8.92
CA GLN A 21 -78.92 -2.51 -8.83
C GLN A 21 -77.56 -2.07 -9.41
N LEU A 22 -77.56 -1.45 -10.59
CA LEU A 22 -76.36 -0.89 -11.23
C LEU A 22 -75.69 0.18 -10.36
N LYS A 23 -76.48 1.06 -9.73
CA LYS A 23 -75.95 2.06 -8.79
C LYS A 23 -75.33 1.40 -7.56
N ALA A 24 -75.99 0.42 -6.97
CA ALA A 24 -75.48 -0.30 -5.80
C ALA A 24 -74.18 -1.05 -6.13
N GLU A 25 -74.10 -1.68 -7.30
CA GLU A 25 -72.91 -2.39 -7.77
C GLU A 25 -71.76 -1.42 -8.10
N ALA A 26 -72.05 -0.29 -8.75
CA ALA A 26 -71.08 0.77 -9.01
C ALA A 26 -70.53 1.37 -7.71
N GLN A 27 -71.37 1.60 -6.70
CA GLN A 27 -70.94 2.06 -5.38
C GLN A 27 -70.04 1.03 -4.69
N LYS A 28 -70.44 -0.25 -4.68
CA LYS A 28 -69.65 -1.33 -4.10
C LYS A 28 -68.28 -1.46 -4.79
N ASN A 29 -68.25 -1.36 -6.11
CA ASN A 29 -67.03 -1.39 -6.90
C ASN A 29 -66.13 -0.15 -6.67
N ASN A 30 -66.73 1.01 -6.45
CA ASN A 30 -65.96 2.22 -6.12
C ASN A 30 -65.30 2.08 -4.74
N VAL A 31 -66.04 1.58 -3.73
CA VAL A 31 -65.50 1.32 -2.39
C VAL A 31 -64.36 0.30 -2.44
N SER A 32 -64.51 -0.81 -3.17
CA SER A 32 -63.47 -1.83 -3.29
C SER A 32 -62.23 -1.33 -4.05
N LYS A 33 -62.41 -0.51 -5.10
CA LYS A 33 -61.31 0.15 -5.81
C LYS A 33 -60.56 1.14 -4.92
N LEU A 34 -61.27 1.98 -4.16
CA LEU A 34 -60.65 2.93 -3.23
C LEU A 34 -59.83 2.20 -2.15
N ALA A 35 -60.37 1.14 -1.57
CA ALA A 35 -59.66 0.32 -0.59
C ALA A 35 -58.40 -0.33 -1.20
N SER A 36 -58.50 -0.83 -2.44
CA SER A 36 -57.37 -1.44 -3.16
C SER A 36 -56.26 -0.43 -3.47
N VAL A 37 -56.62 0.77 -3.94
CA VAL A 37 -55.67 1.86 -4.19
C VAL A 37 -54.97 2.31 -2.90
N GLN A 38 -55.72 2.41 -1.79
CA GLN A 38 -55.14 2.72 -0.49
C GLN A 38 -54.14 1.66 -0.04
N MET A 39 -54.47 0.36 -0.17
CA MET A 39 -53.55 -0.73 0.15
C MET A 39 -52.28 -0.69 -0.71
N LEU A 40 -52.43 -0.47 -2.03
CA LEU A 40 -51.30 -0.35 -2.94
C LEU A 40 -50.42 0.86 -2.60
N LYS A 41 -51.02 2.00 -2.26
CA LYS A 41 -50.29 3.20 -1.82
C LYS A 41 -49.47 2.90 -0.57
N THR A 42 -50.07 2.30 0.45
CA THR A 42 -49.38 1.96 1.71
C THR A 42 -48.24 0.98 1.46
N ARG A 43 -48.49 -0.04 0.64
CA ARG A 43 -47.46 -1.03 0.25
C ARG A 43 -46.30 -0.37 -0.50
N LEU A 44 -46.59 0.52 -1.45
CA LEU A 44 -45.57 1.21 -2.23
C LEU A 44 -44.71 2.13 -1.35
N ILE A 45 -45.33 2.83 -0.40
CA ILE A 45 -44.63 3.68 0.58
C ILE A 45 -43.71 2.81 1.43
N GLU A 46 -44.20 1.69 1.96
CA GLU A 46 -43.42 0.82 2.82
C GLU A 46 -42.27 0.13 2.07
N GLU A 47 -42.51 -0.37 0.85
CA GLU A 47 -41.46 -0.92 0.00
C GLU A 47 -40.38 0.13 -0.33
N SER A 48 -40.79 1.37 -0.59
CA SER A 48 -39.87 2.48 -0.84
C SER A 48 -39.07 2.83 0.41
N ARG A 49 -39.70 2.85 1.58
CA ARG A 49 -39.05 3.07 2.89
C ARG A 49 -37.97 2.02 3.16
N VAL A 50 -38.32 0.74 3.05
CA VAL A 50 -37.39 -0.38 3.27
C VAL A 50 -36.24 -0.35 2.26
N LYS A 51 -36.51 -0.04 0.98
CA LYS A 51 -35.46 0.13 -0.03
C LYS A 51 -34.52 1.29 0.32
N GLY A 52 -35.07 2.43 0.72
CA GLY A 52 -34.30 3.61 1.15
C GLY A 52 -33.42 3.31 2.36
N GLU A 53 -33.94 2.59 3.35
CA GLU A 53 -33.18 2.18 4.54
C GLU A 53 -32.03 1.24 4.20
N LYS A 54 -32.28 0.26 3.32
CA LYS A 54 -31.23 -0.65 2.83
C LYS A 54 -30.14 0.10 2.07
N GLN A 55 -30.51 1.02 1.18
CA GLN A 55 -29.55 1.84 0.45
C GLN A 55 -28.74 2.73 1.39
N ALA A 56 -29.38 3.40 2.35
CA ALA A 56 -28.71 4.22 3.34
C ALA A 56 -27.71 3.40 4.17
N ALA A 57 -28.09 2.19 4.60
CA ALA A 57 -27.20 1.29 5.32
C ALA A 57 -26.00 0.85 4.46
N GLN A 58 -26.22 0.54 3.18
CA GLN A 58 -25.16 0.17 2.25
C GLN A 58 -24.18 1.33 2.00
N ILE A 59 -24.71 2.55 1.81
CA ILE A 59 -23.89 3.76 1.64
C ILE A 59 -23.03 4.00 2.88
N ARG A 60 -23.61 3.90 4.09
CA ARG A 60 -22.85 4.05 5.35
C ARG A 60 -21.73 3.03 5.45
N LYS A 61 -22.04 1.73 5.26
CA LYS A 61 -21.05 0.65 5.33
C LYS A 61 -19.92 0.84 4.30
N SER A 62 -20.27 1.26 3.08
CA SER A 62 -19.29 1.58 2.05
C SER A 62 -18.43 2.77 2.45
N GLY A 63 -19.03 3.83 3.00
CA GLY A 63 -18.32 5.02 3.46
C GLY A 63 -17.32 4.71 4.58
N GLU A 64 -17.72 3.92 5.57
CA GLU A 64 -16.85 3.47 6.67
C GLU A 64 -15.66 2.64 6.14
N SER A 65 -15.92 1.73 5.22
CA SER A 65 -14.88 0.90 4.59
C SER A 65 -13.88 1.76 3.81
N SER A 66 -14.38 2.72 3.01
CA SER A 66 -13.54 3.66 2.26
C SER A 66 -12.71 4.54 3.19
N LEU A 67 -13.30 5.06 4.27
CA LEU A 67 -12.59 5.86 5.26
C LEU A 67 -11.45 5.07 5.92
N ALA A 68 -11.70 3.82 6.33
CA ALA A 68 -10.67 2.96 6.93
C ALA A 68 -9.51 2.65 5.97
N VAL A 69 -9.77 2.57 4.67
CA VAL A 69 -8.73 2.40 3.64
C VAL A 69 -7.93 3.69 3.48
N GLU A 70 -8.59 4.85 3.37
CA GLU A 70 -7.90 6.13 3.21
C GLU A 70 -7.07 6.50 4.44
N LEU A 71 -7.55 6.24 5.65
CA LEU A 71 -6.76 6.45 6.87
C LEU A 71 -5.48 5.60 6.87
N ARG A 72 -5.58 4.31 6.52
CA ARG A 72 -4.40 3.44 6.38
C ARG A 72 -3.44 3.94 5.32
N ARG A 73 -3.96 4.43 4.19
CA ARG A 73 -3.15 5.00 3.11
C ARG A 73 -2.41 6.25 3.55
N ILE A 74 -3.06 7.13 4.31
CA ILE A 74 -2.44 8.35 4.87
C ILE A 74 -1.32 7.96 5.85
N ALA A 75 -1.57 7.02 6.76
CA ALA A 75 -0.58 6.53 7.71
C ALA A 75 0.65 5.96 6.98
N PHE A 76 0.44 5.08 6.00
CA PHE A 76 1.52 4.50 5.20
C PHE A 76 2.34 5.56 4.45
N LYS A 77 1.69 6.55 3.84
CA LYS A 77 2.40 7.66 3.16
C LYS A 77 3.24 8.49 4.13
N ARG A 78 2.75 8.70 5.35
CA ARG A 78 3.50 9.42 6.40
C ARG A 78 4.75 8.64 6.80
N GLU A 79 4.61 7.34 7.05
CA GLU A 79 5.72 6.45 7.38
C GLU A 79 6.76 6.41 6.25
N GLU A 80 6.34 6.22 5.01
CA GLU A 80 7.27 6.14 3.88
C GLU A 80 8.00 7.47 3.62
N ARG A 81 7.33 8.59 3.88
CA ARG A 81 7.95 9.92 3.82
C ARG A 81 9.03 10.07 4.90
N LEU A 82 8.72 9.67 6.13
CA LEU A 82 9.68 9.72 7.24
C LEU A 82 10.89 8.82 6.93
N TYR A 83 10.64 7.60 6.48
CA TYR A 83 11.66 6.65 6.05
C TYR A 83 12.60 7.26 4.99
N SER A 84 12.01 7.81 3.93
CA SER A 84 12.75 8.46 2.84
C SER A 84 13.59 9.65 3.33
N GLN A 85 13.06 10.44 4.27
CA GLN A 85 13.79 11.58 4.84
C GLN A 85 14.97 11.14 5.69
N ILE A 86 14.79 10.12 6.54
CA ILE A 86 15.85 9.56 7.36
C ILE A 86 16.96 8.98 6.49
N LEU A 87 16.62 8.15 5.49
CA LEU A 87 17.61 7.60 4.57
C LEU A 87 18.37 8.69 3.80
N LYS A 88 17.71 9.78 3.41
CA LYS A 88 18.37 10.93 2.79
C LYS A 88 19.37 11.58 3.74
N GLY A 89 19.01 11.72 5.02
CA GLY A 89 19.91 12.21 6.07
C GLY A 89 21.12 11.31 6.28
N VAL A 90 20.89 9.99 6.36
CA VAL A 90 21.96 8.99 6.50
C VAL A 90 22.93 9.06 5.32
N ARG A 91 22.43 9.11 4.08
CA ARG A 91 23.30 9.25 2.88
C ARG A 91 24.18 10.49 2.96
N ARG A 92 23.60 11.63 3.35
CA ARG A 92 24.35 12.88 3.51
C ARG A 92 25.44 12.76 4.57
N GLN A 93 25.10 12.19 5.73
CA GLN A 93 26.08 11.97 6.81
C GLN A 93 27.24 11.09 6.36
N PHE A 94 26.98 10.07 5.55
CA PHE A 94 28.04 9.23 5.01
C PHE A 94 28.93 9.95 4.00
N SER A 95 28.36 10.79 3.13
CA SER A 95 29.16 11.62 2.23
C SER A 95 30.10 12.54 3.01
N GLU A 96 29.59 13.19 4.06
CA GLU A 96 30.39 14.03 4.97
C GLU A 96 31.41 13.21 5.78
N PHE A 97 31.07 11.96 6.12
CA PHE A 97 31.96 11.07 6.87
C PHE A 97 33.20 10.66 6.08
N SER A 98 33.12 10.56 4.75
CA SER A 98 34.25 10.17 3.89
C SER A 98 35.51 11.03 4.09
N GLU A 99 35.35 12.26 4.59
CA GLU A 99 36.43 13.22 4.88
C GLU A 99 37.03 13.08 6.30
N SER A 100 36.49 12.19 7.15
CA SER A 100 36.91 12.02 8.55
C SER A 100 38.09 11.03 8.72
N PRO A 101 38.99 11.24 9.71
CA PRO A 101 40.03 10.26 10.06
C PRO A 101 39.48 8.91 10.54
N ARG A 102 38.24 8.88 11.08
CA ARG A 102 37.57 7.64 11.53
C ARG A 102 37.17 6.72 10.37
N THR A 103 37.21 7.23 9.15
CA THR A 103 36.83 6.50 7.94
C THR A 103 37.73 5.30 7.68
N ASN A 104 39.00 5.37 8.05
CA ASN A 104 39.95 4.27 7.82
C ASN A 104 39.55 2.99 8.55
N ASP A 105 39.10 3.08 9.80
CA ASP A 105 38.68 1.90 10.57
C ASP A 105 37.38 1.31 10.01
N VAL A 106 36.45 2.16 9.56
CA VAL A 106 35.20 1.72 8.90
C VAL A 106 35.51 1.03 7.57
N LEU A 107 36.39 1.60 6.75
CA LEU A 107 36.81 1.02 5.48
C LEU A 107 37.50 -0.33 5.68
N VAL A 108 38.38 -0.47 6.68
CA VAL A 108 38.97 -1.77 7.03
C VAL A 108 37.89 -2.78 7.34
N GLY A 109 36.90 -2.41 8.18
CA GLY A 109 35.77 -3.28 8.48
C GLY A 109 34.98 -3.71 7.23
N TRP A 110 34.76 -2.79 6.29
CA TRP A 110 34.04 -3.09 5.04
C TRP A 110 34.87 -3.96 4.09
N ILE A 111 36.18 -3.77 4.02
CA ILE A 111 37.07 -4.63 3.24
C ILE A 111 37.06 -6.04 3.82
N VAL A 112 37.22 -6.17 5.14
CA VAL A 112 37.21 -7.45 5.86
C VAL A 112 35.87 -8.18 5.67
N GLU A 113 34.74 -7.48 5.84
CA GLU A 113 33.41 -8.05 5.62
C GLU A 113 33.27 -8.60 4.19
N GLY A 114 33.69 -7.84 3.18
CA GLY A 114 33.63 -8.27 1.79
C GLY A 114 34.57 -9.42 1.47
N ALA A 115 35.77 -9.44 2.05
CA ALA A 115 36.73 -10.53 1.89
C ALA A 115 36.20 -11.84 2.47
N ILE A 116 35.64 -11.79 3.68
CA ILE A 116 34.98 -12.94 4.32
C ILE A 116 33.78 -13.39 3.48
N GLY A 117 32.98 -12.44 2.97
CA GLY A 117 31.82 -12.74 2.13
C GLY A 117 32.17 -13.37 0.78
N LEU A 118 33.30 -12.99 0.17
CA LEU A 118 33.78 -13.59 -1.08
C LEU A 118 34.47 -14.94 -0.86
N GLY A 119 35.21 -15.09 0.24
CA GLY A 119 35.90 -16.34 0.59
C GLY A 119 37.06 -16.70 -0.35
N ILE A 120 37.70 -15.71 -0.97
CA ILE A 120 38.79 -15.88 -1.95
C ILE A 120 40.11 -15.25 -1.47
N GLU A 121 41.24 -15.71 -2.02
CA GLU A 121 42.60 -15.27 -1.64
C GLU A 121 43.01 -13.94 -2.29
N HIS A 122 42.51 -13.63 -3.50
CA HIS A 122 42.85 -12.41 -4.22
C HIS A 122 41.60 -11.57 -4.48
N VAL A 123 41.53 -10.41 -3.85
CA VAL A 123 40.38 -9.50 -3.94
C VAL A 123 40.81 -8.18 -4.58
N VAL A 124 40.03 -7.75 -5.56
CA VAL A 124 40.18 -6.48 -6.27
C VAL A 124 39.13 -5.50 -5.77
N ILE A 125 39.57 -4.34 -5.28
CA ILE A 125 38.72 -3.31 -4.69
C ILE A 125 38.51 -2.18 -5.71
N HIS A 126 37.25 -1.88 -5.98
CA HIS A 126 36.79 -0.67 -6.68
C HIS A 126 36.17 0.29 -5.67
N ALA A 127 36.43 1.59 -5.84
CA ALA A 127 35.98 2.62 -4.93
C ALA A 127 35.55 3.89 -5.69
N SER A 128 34.82 4.77 -4.98
CA SER A 128 34.49 6.11 -5.48
C SER A 128 35.73 6.99 -5.52
N ALA A 129 35.67 8.08 -6.29
CA ALA A 129 36.74 9.08 -6.35
C ALA A 129 37.09 9.66 -4.97
N GLY A 130 36.09 9.83 -4.09
CA GLY A 130 36.30 10.33 -2.72
C GLY A 130 36.94 9.30 -1.78
N THR A 131 36.66 8.01 -2.00
CA THR A 131 37.17 6.92 -1.14
C THR A 131 38.55 6.43 -1.56
N LEU A 132 38.89 6.52 -2.86
CA LEU A 132 40.14 6.02 -3.43
C LEU A 132 41.41 6.52 -2.72
N PRO A 133 41.55 7.81 -2.34
CA PRO A 133 42.74 8.30 -1.63
C PRO A 133 42.97 7.65 -0.26
N SER A 134 41.90 7.18 0.39
CA SER A 134 41.98 6.54 1.71
C SER A 134 42.44 5.09 1.63
N LEU A 135 42.36 4.44 0.46
CA LEU A 135 42.82 3.06 0.20
C LEU A 135 44.34 2.98 0.04
N THR A 136 45.05 3.39 1.07
CA THR A 136 46.53 3.34 1.12
C THR A 136 47.05 1.91 1.28
N PRO A 137 48.28 1.60 0.84
CA PRO A 137 48.88 0.28 1.04
C PRO A 137 48.94 -0.16 2.51
N SER A 138 49.11 0.77 3.45
CA SER A 138 49.08 0.49 4.88
C SER A 138 47.69 0.09 5.38
N LEU A 139 46.63 0.74 4.88
CA LEU A 139 45.26 0.38 5.19
C LEU A 139 44.90 -1.01 4.64
N LEU A 140 45.32 -1.31 3.41
CA LEU A 140 45.10 -2.63 2.81
C LEU A 140 45.80 -3.71 3.63
N LYS A 141 47.08 -3.54 3.97
CA LYS A 141 47.81 -4.48 4.85
C LYS A 141 47.15 -4.66 6.21
N LYS A 142 46.60 -3.60 6.79
CA LYS A 142 45.83 -3.69 8.04
C LYS A 142 44.60 -4.58 7.85
N ALA A 143 43.88 -4.45 6.74
CA ALA A 143 42.74 -5.32 6.43
C ALA A 143 43.18 -6.78 6.20
N GLU A 144 44.29 -7.03 5.50
CA GLU A 144 44.85 -8.39 5.31
C GLU A 144 45.13 -9.05 6.66
N GLN A 145 45.79 -8.34 7.57
CA GLN A 145 46.08 -8.84 8.92
C GLN A 145 44.79 -9.15 9.69
N VAL A 146 43.79 -8.26 9.65
CA VAL A 146 42.51 -8.50 10.34
C VAL A 146 41.79 -9.72 9.78
N VAL A 147 41.81 -9.95 8.46
CA VAL A 147 41.24 -11.16 7.87
C VAL A 147 42.01 -12.40 8.33
N ALA A 148 43.34 -12.37 8.29
CA ALA A 148 44.17 -13.48 8.75
C ALA A 148 43.90 -13.82 10.23
N ASP A 149 43.77 -12.81 11.10
CA ASP A 149 43.49 -13.00 12.51
C ASP A 149 42.08 -13.56 12.77
N LEU A 150 41.08 -13.16 11.96
CA LEU A 150 39.68 -13.57 12.14
C LEU A 150 39.36 -14.96 11.59
N ILE A 151 39.89 -15.31 10.41
CA ILE A 151 39.52 -16.54 9.70
C ILE A 151 40.71 -17.48 9.42
N GLY A 152 41.93 -17.10 9.79
CA GLY A 152 43.13 -17.93 9.62
C GLY A 152 43.54 -18.13 8.16
N LYS A 153 43.15 -17.22 7.25
CA LYS A 153 43.48 -17.28 5.83
C LYS A 153 44.18 -16.01 5.38
N ASP A 154 45.22 -16.18 4.58
CA ASP A 154 45.88 -15.08 3.91
C ASP A 154 45.04 -14.61 2.72
N VAL A 155 44.71 -13.32 2.70
CA VAL A 155 44.03 -12.65 1.60
C VAL A 155 44.87 -11.46 1.20
N SER A 156 45.07 -11.28 -0.10
CA SER A 156 45.74 -10.10 -0.66
C SER A 156 44.74 -9.17 -1.31
N PHE A 157 44.88 -7.87 -1.06
CA PHE A 157 44.04 -6.84 -1.68
C PHE A 157 44.80 -6.03 -2.72
N SER A 158 44.16 -5.81 -3.87
CA SER A 158 44.59 -4.81 -4.85
C SER A 158 43.48 -3.79 -5.08
N CYS A 159 43.85 -2.57 -5.47
CA CYS A 159 42.89 -1.50 -5.73
C CYS A 159 43.04 -0.99 -7.16
N VAL A 160 41.92 -0.91 -7.88
CA VAL A 160 41.87 -0.39 -9.24
C VAL A 160 41.72 1.13 -9.19
N LYS A 161 42.71 1.85 -9.73
CA LYS A 161 42.72 3.32 -9.71
C LYS A 161 42.00 3.94 -10.91
N ASP A 162 41.96 3.25 -12.03
CA ASP A 162 41.50 3.80 -13.32
C ASP A 162 40.02 3.56 -13.60
N GLU A 163 39.35 2.72 -12.79
CA GLU A 163 37.92 2.40 -12.94
C GLU A 163 37.15 2.87 -11.69
N LEU A 164 36.76 4.14 -11.73
CA LEU A 164 35.99 4.75 -10.65
C LEU A 164 34.57 4.20 -10.62
N MET A 165 34.11 3.87 -9.42
CA MET A 165 32.77 3.39 -9.19
C MET A 165 31.81 4.56 -8.92
N ASN A 166 30.58 4.44 -9.42
CA ASN A 166 29.48 5.33 -9.07
C ASN A 166 28.86 4.95 -7.71
N GLY A 167 28.68 5.93 -6.84
CA GLY A 167 28.16 5.76 -5.49
C GLY A 167 29.26 5.62 -4.43
N GLU A 168 28.91 5.84 -3.16
CA GLU A 168 29.87 5.82 -2.06
C GLU A 168 30.07 4.41 -1.50
N GLY A 169 31.29 4.14 -1.01
CA GLY A 169 31.69 2.87 -0.42
C GLY A 169 32.60 2.04 -1.31
N LEU A 170 32.51 0.71 -1.17
CA LEU A 170 33.46 -0.23 -1.76
C LEU A 170 32.75 -1.36 -2.51
N LEU A 171 33.32 -1.76 -3.63
CA LEU A 171 32.91 -2.95 -4.37
C LEU A 171 34.11 -3.88 -4.48
N LEU A 172 33.97 -5.08 -3.92
CA LEU A 172 35.03 -6.08 -3.91
C LEU A 172 34.71 -7.12 -4.97
N LYS A 173 35.71 -7.49 -5.78
CA LYS A 173 35.59 -8.48 -6.84
C LYS A 173 36.71 -9.50 -6.77
N ASP A 174 36.50 -10.65 -7.37
CA ASP A 174 37.62 -11.52 -7.72
C ASP A 174 38.38 -10.98 -8.94
N HIS A 175 39.56 -11.55 -9.21
CA HIS A 175 40.39 -11.19 -10.36
C HIS A 175 39.70 -11.43 -11.72
N THR A 176 38.68 -12.29 -11.79
CA THR A 176 37.90 -12.52 -13.03
C THR A 176 36.65 -11.65 -13.14
N GLY A 177 36.25 -10.96 -12.06
CA GLY A 177 35.02 -10.17 -11.96
C GLY A 177 33.72 -10.99 -11.89
N ARG A 178 33.79 -12.32 -11.75
CA ARG A 178 32.63 -13.21 -11.62
C ARG A 178 31.99 -13.16 -10.24
N LEU A 179 32.80 -13.02 -9.20
CA LEU A 179 32.32 -12.89 -7.83
C LEU A 179 32.42 -11.43 -7.42
N VAL A 180 31.31 -10.90 -6.89
CA VAL A 180 31.18 -9.50 -6.53
C VAL A 180 30.52 -9.41 -5.16
N TYR A 181 31.13 -8.65 -4.25
CA TYR A 181 30.53 -8.29 -2.98
C TYR A 181 30.34 -6.78 -2.93
N ASP A 182 29.07 -6.38 -2.90
CA ASP A 182 28.65 -4.99 -2.94
C ASP A 182 28.53 -4.40 -1.53
N ASN A 183 29.56 -3.63 -1.16
CA ASN A 183 29.64 -2.87 0.08
C ASN A 183 29.42 -1.37 -0.12
N ARG A 184 28.77 -0.99 -1.23
CA ARG A 184 28.26 0.37 -1.38
C ARG A 184 27.20 0.67 -0.35
N ILE A 185 27.08 1.95 -0.01
CA ILE A 185 26.13 2.43 1.01
C ILE A 185 24.70 2.05 0.62
N GLU A 186 24.34 2.17 -0.65
CA GLU A 186 23.02 1.79 -1.17
C GLU A 186 22.73 0.30 -0.92
N ALA A 187 23.69 -0.57 -1.21
CA ALA A 187 23.57 -2.01 -1.00
C ALA A 187 23.50 -2.36 0.50
N ARG A 188 24.26 -1.67 1.34
CA ARG A 188 24.19 -1.83 2.81
C ARG A 188 22.83 -1.38 3.35
N LEU A 189 22.36 -0.19 2.98
CA LEU A 189 21.06 0.33 3.40
C LEU A 189 19.93 -0.61 2.97
N GLN A 190 20.00 -1.18 1.77
CA GLN A 190 19.04 -2.17 1.30
C GLN A 190 19.10 -3.48 2.11
N ARG A 191 20.31 -3.98 2.40
CA ARG A 191 20.49 -5.18 3.26
C ARG A 191 19.90 -5.00 4.66
N TYR A 192 19.99 -3.79 5.20
CA TYR A 192 19.46 -3.46 6.52
C TYR A 192 18.06 -2.84 6.49
N ASP A 193 17.37 -2.76 5.35
CA ASP A 193 16.10 -2.04 5.19
C ASP A 193 15.06 -2.46 6.25
N HIS A 194 14.86 -3.77 6.41
CA HIS A 194 13.93 -4.31 7.40
C HIS A 194 14.30 -3.90 8.83
N HIS A 195 15.58 -3.93 9.17
CA HIS A 195 16.06 -3.57 10.50
C HIS A 195 15.92 -2.05 10.75
N ILE A 196 16.26 -1.24 9.76
CA ILE A 196 16.11 0.23 9.80
C ILE A 196 14.64 0.61 9.96
N ARG A 197 13.73 -0.01 9.19
CA ARG A 197 12.29 0.18 9.34
C ARG A 197 11.82 -0.20 10.74
N GLY A 198 12.33 -1.30 11.30
CA GLY A 198 12.05 -1.70 12.67
C GLY A 198 12.50 -0.67 13.71
N ILE A 199 13.69 -0.07 13.54
CA ILE A 199 14.16 1.02 14.40
C ILE A 199 13.24 2.23 14.27
N ILE A 200 12.94 2.66 13.04
CA ILE A 200 12.12 3.85 12.80
C ILE A 200 10.71 3.67 13.38
N ALA A 201 10.12 2.49 13.19
CA ALA A 201 8.82 2.18 13.76
C ALA A 201 8.82 2.28 15.28
N ARG A 202 9.85 1.73 15.95
CA ARG A 202 10.01 1.83 17.41
C ARG A 202 10.20 3.26 17.90
N GLU A 203 11.11 4.01 17.28
CA GLU A 203 11.52 5.31 17.80
C GLU A 203 10.57 6.46 17.44
N PHE A 204 9.86 6.37 16.30
CA PHE A 204 9.09 7.50 15.76
C PHE A 204 7.61 7.22 15.54
N LEU A 205 7.18 5.95 15.54
CA LEU A 205 5.80 5.56 15.20
C LEU A 205 5.09 4.81 16.32
N GLN A 206 5.75 4.53 17.45
CA GLN A 206 5.09 4.01 18.63
C GLN A 206 4.35 5.15 19.36
N GLU A 207 3.03 4.98 19.50
CA GLU A 207 2.24 5.52 20.62
C GLU A 207 2.31 4.56 21.81
#